data_AF-A0A8S3UMA7-F1
#
_entry.id   AF-A0A8S3UMA7-F1
#
_cell.length_a   1.000
_cell.length_b   1.000
_cell.length_c   1.000
_cell.angle_alpha   90.00
_cell.angle_beta   90.00
_cell.angle_gamma   90.00
#
_symmetry.space_group_name_H-M   'P 1'
#
loop_
_entity.id
_entity.type
_entity.pdbx_description
1 polymer ?
#
loop_
_entity_poly.entity_id
_entity_poly.type
_entity_poly.pdbx_seq_one_letter_code
_entity_poly.pdbx_strand_id
1 'polypeptide(L)'
;MEITQHLSGEKSMVLVKNLNIKDVTCYFEFDKGEAYNGTVNITVNGKACINWKTYNSNYTHYYEDHNYCRNPRTDAFDQPWCYYADGYKTAVCSITACDNKIVKRPDWRKCDKQIYQEAITTKLKEIDLTEIQTTSEAIENLENILHHAGNLSIPKYRKQSVVTTKGKSIWNQDINNASRKSKEAFYIWKQDMQNHELKNEMQTAKRRLRSAQRRAHASQRIALTEKIMKSSQSDKKLFHK
;
A
#
# COMPACT_ATOMS: atom_id res chain seq x y z
N MET A 1 37.12 9.60 22.81
CA MET A 1 35.86 10.02 23.44
C MET A 1 34.81 10.09 22.34
N GLU A 2 34.39 8.94 21.83
CA GLU A 2 33.15 8.25 22.26
C GLU A 2 31.92 9.18 22.25
N ILE A 3 31.14 9.11 21.17
CA ILE A 3 29.69 9.29 21.24
C ILE A 3 29.04 8.07 20.60
N THR A 4 29.17 6.96 21.31
CA THR A 4 28.27 5.80 21.23
C THR A 4 27.15 6.06 22.23
N GLN A 5 25.99 6.54 21.76
CA GLN A 5 24.75 6.40 22.55
C GLN A 5 23.51 6.37 21.66
N HIS A 6 22.89 5.19 21.64
CA HIS A 6 21.48 4.88 21.39
C HIS A 6 20.62 5.89 20.62
N LEU A 7 20.47 5.64 19.32
CA LEU A 7 19.23 5.97 18.61
C LEU A 7 18.20 4.87 18.87
N SER A 8 17.55 4.94 20.04
CA SER A 8 16.35 4.16 20.34
C SER A 8 15.21 4.58 19.41
N GLY A 9 14.49 3.58 18.89
CA GLY A 9 13.49 3.68 17.82
C GLY A 9 12.21 4.46 18.14
N GLU A 10 12.19 5.32 19.16
CA GLU A 10 11.03 6.16 19.51
C GLU A 10 11.16 7.60 18.99
N LYS A 11 12.39 8.11 18.78
CA LYS A 11 12.59 9.49 18.29
C LYS A 11 12.32 9.67 16.79
N SER A 12 12.28 8.60 16.01
CA SER A 12 11.93 8.64 14.59
C SER A 12 10.46 8.96 14.33
N MET A 13 9.58 8.78 15.33
CA MET A 13 8.15 9.11 15.22
C MET A 13 7.84 10.55 15.67
N VAL A 14 8.72 11.18 16.44
CA VAL A 14 8.50 12.54 16.97
C VAL A 14 9.00 13.62 16.01
N LEU A 15 10.02 13.34 15.19
CA LEU A 15 10.52 14.30 14.20
C LEU A 15 9.58 14.52 13.00
N VAL A 16 8.65 13.59 12.73
CA VAL A 16 7.67 13.74 11.65
C VAL A 16 6.51 14.66 12.03
N LYS A 17 6.28 14.91 13.34
CA LYS A 17 5.17 15.77 13.79
C LYS A 17 5.48 17.28 13.73
N ASN A 18 6.75 17.67 13.52
CA ASN A 18 7.17 19.08 13.50
C ASN A 18 7.78 19.51 12.15
N LEU A 19 7.64 18.71 11.11
CA LEU A 19 7.94 19.14 9.75
C LEU A 19 6.77 20.00 9.27
N ASN A 20 6.92 21.31 9.45
CA ASN A 20 6.07 22.35 8.88
C ASN A 20 6.29 22.39 7.35
N ILE A 21 6.01 21.28 6.66
CA ILE A 21 6.00 21.19 5.20
C ILE A 21 4.75 21.93 4.76
N LYS A 22 4.87 23.25 4.73
CA LYS A 22 3.88 24.20 4.22
C LYS A 22 4.03 24.29 2.70
N ASP A 23 3.87 23.18 1.98
CA ASP A 23 3.48 23.30 0.58
C ASP A 23 1.95 23.42 0.54
N VAL A 24 1.50 24.66 0.74
CA VAL A 24 0.09 25.05 0.96
C VAL A 24 -0.73 24.97 -0.35
N THR A 25 -0.09 24.63 -1.48
CA THR A 25 -0.63 24.77 -2.84
C THR A 25 -1.11 23.46 -3.46
N CYS A 26 -0.63 22.30 -3.01
CA CYS A 26 -0.90 20.99 -3.62
C CYS A 26 -1.16 19.91 -2.54
N TYR A 27 -1.71 18.75 -2.91
CA TYR A 27 -1.95 17.63 -1.96
C TYR A 27 -1.12 16.39 -2.31
N PHE A 28 -0.83 15.54 -1.32
CA PHE A 28 -0.10 14.29 -1.51
C PHE A 28 -1.04 13.14 -1.92
N GLU A 29 -0.75 12.43 -3.01
CA GLU A 29 -1.60 11.30 -3.44
C GLU A 29 -1.50 10.09 -2.49
N PHE A 30 -0.36 9.90 -1.82
CA PHE A 30 -0.12 8.73 -0.99
C PHE A 30 -0.93 8.71 0.31
N ASP A 31 -1.27 9.89 0.84
CA ASP A 31 -2.15 10.06 2.01
C ASP A 31 -3.53 10.61 1.60
N LYS A 32 -3.79 10.70 0.29
CA LYS A 32 -5.04 11.22 -0.29
C LYS A 32 -5.37 12.64 0.18
N GLY A 33 -4.37 13.44 0.56
CA GLY A 33 -4.55 14.79 1.05
C GLY A 33 -5.02 14.88 2.50
N GLU A 34 -4.78 13.86 3.32
CA GLU A 34 -5.00 13.90 4.77
C GLU A 34 -4.16 15.01 5.43
N ALA A 35 -2.89 15.16 5.03
CA ALA A 35 -2.00 16.21 5.54
C ALA A 35 -2.21 17.58 4.87
N TYR A 36 -3.16 17.71 3.93
CA TYR A 36 -3.38 18.97 3.22
C TYR A 36 -3.89 20.05 4.17
N ASN A 37 -3.07 21.08 4.41
CA ASN A 37 -3.41 22.22 5.25
C ASN A 37 -3.45 23.54 4.47
N GLY A 38 -3.79 23.48 3.17
CA GLY A 38 -3.91 24.66 2.33
C GLY A 38 -5.18 25.48 2.55
N THR A 39 -5.30 26.61 1.85
CA THR A 39 -6.43 27.56 1.98
C THR A 39 -7.39 27.54 0.79
N VAL A 40 -7.24 26.59 -0.15
CA VAL A 40 -8.17 26.45 -1.28
C VAL A 40 -9.57 26.12 -0.78
N ASN A 41 -10.59 26.81 -1.30
CA ASN A 41 -12.00 26.65 -0.92
C ASN A 41 -12.93 26.63 -2.16
N ILE A 42 -12.43 26.12 -3.29
CA ILE A 42 -13.17 26.02 -4.54
C ILE A 42 -13.09 24.59 -5.07
N THR A 43 -14.24 24.07 -5.51
CA THR A 43 -14.37 22.74 -6.13
C THR A 43 -13.82 22.72 -7.55
N VAL A 44 -13.52 21.54 -8.12
CA VAL A 44 -13.11 21.40 -9.54
C VAL A 44 -14.10 22.03 -10.53
N ASN A 45 -15.38 22.12 -10.15
CA ASN A 45 -16.45 22.72 -10.96
C ASN A 45 -16.67 24.21 -10.65
N GLY A 46 -15.73 24.87 -9.95
CA GLY A 46 -15.79 26.30 -9.64
C GLY A 46 -16.81 26.70 -8.59
N LYS A 47 -17.37 25.75 -7.82
CA LYS A 47 -18.29 26.05 -6.71
C LYS A 47 -17.53 26.38 -5.43
N ALA A 48 -17.94 27.44 -4.75
CA ALA A 48 -17.37 27.83 -3.46
C ALA A 48 -17.75 26.83 -2.35
N CYS A 49 -16.77 26.51 -1.50
CA CYS A 49 -16.95 25.65 -0.36
C CYS A 49 -17.67 26.38 0.78
N ILE A 50 -18.52 25.67 1.50
CA ILE A 50 -19.18 26.13 2.73
C ILE A 50 -18.36 25.72 3.96
N ASN A 51 -18.58 26.41 5.08
CA ASN A 51 -17.83 26.19 6.32
C ASN A 51 -18.17 24.80 6.92
N TRP A 52 -17.14 24.05 7.33
CA TRP A 52 -17.29 22.70 7.87
C TRP A 52 -18.17 22.62 9.12
N LYS A 53 -18.23 23.67 9.94
CA LYS A 53 -19.08 23.75 11.13
C LYS A 53 -20.57 23.91 10.82
N THR A 54 -20.94 24.30 9.59
CA THR A 54 -22.35 24.50 9.22
C THR A 54 -23.11 23.19 8.99
N TYR A 55 -22.44 22.03 9.10
CA TYR A 55 -23.04 20.69 9.03
C TYR A 55 -22.54 19.76 10.15
N ASN A 56 -23.31 18.69 10.37
CA ASN A 56 -23.46 17.84 11.56
C ASN A 56 -22.18 17.17 12.15
N SER A 57 -22.30 16.85 13.44
CA SER A 57 -21.32 16.55 14.51
C SER A 57 -20.42 15.31 14.41
N ASN A 58 -20.41 14.56 13.30
CA ASN A 58 -19.58 13.34 13.23
C ASN A 58 -18.10 13.64 12.97
N TYR A 59 -17.80 14.88 12.61
CA TYR A 59 -16.53 15.31 12.09
C TYR A 59 -15.92 16.44 12.92
N THR A 60 -16.67 17.04 13.85
CA THR A 60 -16.31 18.21 14.67
C THR A 60 -14.97 18.14 15.40
N HIS A 61 -14.40 16.95 15.61
CA HIS A 61 -13.07 16.79 16.20
C HIS A 61 -11.91 17.16 15.27
N TYR A 62 -12.14 17.26 13.96
CA TYR A 62 -11.09 17.51 12.95
C TYR A 62 -11.15 18.90 12.31
N TYR A 63 -12.20 19.70 12.52
CA TYR A 63 -12.42 20.90 11.71
C TYR A 63 -12.43 22.20 12.51
N GLU A 64 -11.57 23.09 12.05
CA GLU A 64 -11.48 24.48 12.44
C GLU A 64 -12.61 25.30 11.80
N ASP A 65 -12.76 26.55 12.24
CA ASP A 65 -13.80 27.48 11.77
C ASP A 65 -13.48 28.07 10.39
N HIS A 66 -13.41 27.23 9.37
CA HIS A 66 -13.05 27.63 8.01
C HIS A 66 -13.82 26.85 6.93
N ASN A 67 -13.70 27.29 5.68
CA ASN A 67 -14.30 26.62 4.51
C ASN A 67 -13.24 26.01 3.56
N TYR A 68 -12.01 25.82 4.03
CA TYR A 68 -10.94 25.25 3.21
C TYR A 68 -11.11 23.75 2.97
N CYS A 69 -10.72 23.28 1.79
CA CYS A 69 -10.76 21.88 1.39
C CYS A 69 -9.93 20.98 2.30
N ARG A 70 -10.47 19.81 2.69
CA ARG A 70 -9.81 18.86 3.58
C ARG A 70 -10.17 17.43 3.18
N ASN A 71 -9.42 16.44 3.65
CA ASN A 71 -9.80 15.03 3.52
C ASN A 71 -9.77 14.30 4.87
N PRO A 72 -10.81 14.40 5.71
CA PRO A 72 -10.87 13.72 7.02
C PRO A 72 -10.94 12.19 6.95
N ARG A 73 -11.36 11.66 5.80
CA ARG A 73 -11.96 10.34 5.65
C ARG A 73 -11.49 9.80 4.31
N THR A 74 -10.25 9.34 4.33
CA THR A 74 -9.47 8.90 3.16
C THR A 74 -10.03 7.64 2.46
N ASP A 75 -11.11 7.06 2.97
CA ASP A 75 -11.89 5.98 2.35
C ASP A 75 -13.03 6.49 1.45
N ALA A 76 -13.48 7.74 1.60
CA ALA A 76 -14.57 8.31 0.80
C ALA A 76 -14.08 9.03 -0.46
N PHE A 77 -12.93 9.71 -0.39
CA PHE A 77 -12.32 10.43 -1.50
C PHE A 77 -10.80 10.24 -1.49
N ASP A 78 -10.21 10.24 -2.68
CA ASP A 78 -8.76 10.10 -2.88
C ASP A 78 -8.01 11.46 -2.93
N GLN A 79 -8.72 12.57 -2.70
CA GLN A 79 -8.18 13.93 -2.67
C GLN A 79 -9.00 14.83 -1.74
N PRO A 80 -8.49 16.02 -1.36
CA PRO A 80 -9.25 16.97 -0.57
C PRO A 80 -10.57 17.38 -1.24
N TRP A 81 -11.61 17.47 -0.43
CA TRP A 81 -12.97 17.78 -0.85
C TRP A 81 -13.60 18.79 0.11
N CYS A 82 -14.77 19.29 -0.24
CA CYS A 82 -15.55 20.15 0.63
C CYS A 82 -17.05 20.01 0.34
N TYR A 83 -17.86 20.62 1.21
CA TYR A 83 -19.27 20.81 0.97
C TYR A 83 -19.52 22.07 0.12
N TYR A 84 -20.52 22.04 -0.74
CA TYR A 84 -20.98 23.20 -1.51
C TYR A 84 -22.52 23.24 -1.62
N ALA A 85 -23.06 24.44 -1.80
CA ALA A 85 -24.49 24.76 -1.87
C ALA A 85 -25.30 24.44 -0.61
N ASP A 86 -26.50 25.04 -0.51
CA ASP A 86 -27.41 24.95 0.64
C ASP A 86 -28.04 23.56 0.84
N GLY A 87 -27.62 22.57 0.05
CA GLY A 87 -28.00 21.16 0.15
C GLY A 87 -26.86 20.23 0.58
N TYR A 88 -25.75 20.77 1.09
CA TYR A 88 -24.61 20.01 1.62
C TYR A 88 -24.08 18.94 0.66
N LYS A 89 -24.00 19.28 -0.63
CA LYS A 89 -23.41 18.37 -1.62
C LYS A 89 -21.90 18.33 -1.43
N THR A 90 -21.29 17.16 -1.55
CA THR A 90 -19.84 17.01 -1.50
C THR A 90 -19.24 17.06 -2.91
N ALA A 91 -18.10 17.72 -3.05
CA ALA A 91 -17.31 17.69 -4.28
C ALA A 91 -15.82 17.80 -3.98
N VAL A 92 -15.03 17.20 -4.87
CA VAL A 92 -13.58 17.28 -4.82
C VAL A 92 -13.10 18.70 -5.16
N CYS A 93 -12.01 19.10 -4.51
CA CYS A 93 -11.45 20.43 -4.65
C CYS A 93 -10.47 20.56 -5.81
N SER A 94 -10.36 21.79 -6.34
CA SER A 94 -9.43 22.14 -7.42
C SER A 94 -8.01 22.33 -6.89
N ILE A 95 -7.44 21.26 -6.32
CA ILE A 95 -6.07 21.22 -5.82
C ILE A 95 -5.33 20.20 -6.65
N THR A 96 -4.16 20.56 -7.17
CA THR A 96 -3.33 19.63 -7.92
C THR A 96 -2.63 18.67 -6.97
N ALA A 97 -2.39 17.44 -7.42
CA ALA A 97 -1.42 16.58 -6.76
C ALA A 97 -0.07 17.31 -6.77
N CYS A 98 0.63 17.28 -5.65
CA CYS A 98 2.01 17.76 -5.63
C CYS A 98 2.83 16.92 -6.62
N ASP A 99 3.75 17.56 -7.33
CA ASP A 99 4.75 16.91 -8.21
C ASP A 99 5.73 16.10 -7.36
N ASN A 100 5.21 15.09 -6.67
CA ASN A 100 6.03 14.16 -5.92
C ASN A 100 6.56 13.18 -6.93
N LYS A 101 7.87 13.25 -7.17
CA LYS A 101 8.66 12.02 -7.24
C LYS A 101 8.24 11.21 -6.01
N ILE A 102 7.35 10.23 -6.17
CA ILE A 102 6.88 9.43 -5.04
C ILE A 102 8.12 8.73 -4.50
N VAL A 103 8.71 9.29 -3.46
CA VAL A 103 9.78 8.66 -2.73
C VAL A 103 9.08 7.63 -1.86
N LYS A 104 8.72 6.49 -2.47
CA LYS A 104 8.09 5.37 -1.77
C LYS A 104 9.01 5.01 -0.62
N ARG A 105 8.56 5.32 0.60
CA ARG A 105 9.28 4.97 1.82
C ARG A 105 9.57 3.47 1.75
N PRO A 106 10.83 3.05 1.77
CA PRO A 106 11.16 1.64 1.70
C PRO A 106 10.60 0.94 2.92
N ASP A 107 10.17 -0.32 2.76
CA ASP A 107 9.78 -1.15 3.89
C ASP A 107 11.03 -1.52 4.69
N TRP A 108 11.37 -0.67 5.67
CA TRP A 108 12.60 -0.75 6.45
C TRP A 108 12.83 -2.11 7.11
N ARG A 109 11.74 -2.84 7.40
CA ARG A 109 11.78 -4.20 7.96
C ARG A 109 12.41 -5.23 7.01
N LYS A 110 12.46 -4.92 5.71
CA LYS A 110 13.02 -5.79 4.68
C LYS A 110 14.45 -5.43 4.31
N CYS A 111 14.97 -4.30 4.77
CA CYS A 111 16.32 -3.83 4.46
C CYS A 111 17.40 -4.72 5.09
N ASP A 112 18.54 -4.78 4.43
CA ASP A 112 19.80 -5.30 4.99
C ASP A 112 20.61 -4.13 5.57
N LYS A 113 21.10 -4.27 6.81
CA LYS A 113 21.74 -3.17 7.54
C LYS A 113 23.08 -2.78 6.91
N GLN A 114 23.91 -3.75 6.55
CA GLN A 114 25.23 -3.49 6.01
C GLN A 114 25.13 -2.81 4.64
N ILE A 115 24.27 -3.34 3.77
CA ILE A 115 24.07 -2.81 2.42
C ILE A 115 23.40 -1.43 2.47
N TYR A 116 22.55 -1.19 3.46
CA TYR A 116 21.98 0.13 3.68
C TYR A 116 23.04 1.17 4.02
N GLN A 117 23.99 0.85 4.90
CA GLN A 117 25.09 1.74 5.26
C GLN A 117 26.02 2.04 4.07
N GLU A 118 26.34 1.02 3.27
CA GLU A 118 27.10 1.18 2.03
C GLU A 118 26.36 2.09 1.03
N ALA A 119 25.07 1.86 0.82
CA ALA A 119 24.25 2.65 -0.10
C ALA A 119 24.12 4.12 0.33
N ILE A 120 23.95 4.38 1.64
CA ILE A 120 23.97 5.76 2.17
C ILE A 120 25.33 6.40 1.88
N THR A 121 26.43 5.72 2.20
CA THR A 121 27.78 6.27 2.05
C THR A 121 28.08 6.62 0.60
N THR A 122 27.64 5.79 -0.36
CA THR A 122 27.76 6.08 -1.79
C THR A 122 26.91 7.29 -2.19
N LYS A 123 25.65 7.35 -1.75
CA LYS A 123 24.72 8.42 -2.14
C LYS A 123 25.08 9.77 -1.54
N LEU A 124 25.61 9.80 -0.31
CA LEU A 124 26.09 11.03 0.32
C LEU A 124 27.27 11.65 -0.44
N LYS A 125 28.08 10.84 -1.14
CA LYS A 125 29.19 11.34 -1.98
C LYS A 125 28.73 11.97 -3.29
N GLU A 126 27.48 11.71 -3.70
CA GLU A 126 26.89 12.28 -4.92
C GLU A 126 26.29 13.68 -4.67
N ILE A 127 26.20 14.13 -3.41
CA ILE A 127 25.68 15.46 -3.08
C ILE A 127 26.78 16.50 -3.23
N ASP A 128 26.50 17.53 -4.01
CA ASP A 128 27.26 18.78 -3.95
C ASP A 128 26.69 19.69 -2.86
N LEU A 129 27.46 19.90 -1.80
CA LEU A 129 27.06 20.73 -0.66
C LEU A 129 27.04 22.23 -1.00
N THR A 130 27.62 22.63 -2.14
CA THR A 130 27.69 24.04 -2.55
C THR A 130 26.43 24.53 -3.25
N GLU A 131 25.56 23.62 -3.69
CA GLU A 131 24.29 23.94 -4.36
C GLU A 131 23.10 24.06 -3.39
N ILE A 132 23.27 23.68 -2.11
CA ILE A 132 22.18 23.67 -1.13
C ILE A 132 21.98 25.07 -0.56
N GLN A 133 20.85 25.70 -0.87
CA GLN A 133 20.57 27.10 -0.53
C GLN A 133 19.81 27.24 0.79
N THR A 134 19.09 26.19 1.21
CA THR A 134 18.25 26.24 2.41
C THR A 134 18.34 24.98 3.27
N THR A 135 18.01 25.12 4.56
CA THR A 135 17.93 23.98 5.49
C THR A 135 16.81 23.00 5.14
N SER A 136 15.71 23.49 4.55
CA SER A 136 14.60 22.65 4.09
C SER A 136 15.03 21.74 2.92
N GLU A 137 15.75 22.30 1.96
CA GLU A 137 16.30 21.57 0.81
C GLU A 137 17.34 20.52 1.25
N ALA A 138 18.18 20.85 2.23
CA ALA A 138 19.11 19.90 2.83
C ALA A 138 18.40 18.70 3.46
N ILE A 139 17.29 18.94 4.18
CA ILE A 139 16.50 17.88 4.83
C ILE A 139 15.84 17.00 3.77
N GLU A 140 15.23 17.59 2.74
CA GLU A 140 14.60 16.85 1.65
C GLU A 140 15.60 15.96 0.90
N ASN A 141 16.78 16.50 0.58
CA ASN A 141 17.85 15.75 -0.06
C ASN A 141 18.31 14.55 0.80
N LEU A 142 18.43 14.75 2.11
CA LEU A 142 18.77 13.66 3.03
C LEU A 142 17.66 12.60 3.11
N GLU A 143 16.40 13.00 3.19
CA GLU A 143 15.26 12.06 3.19
C GLU A 143 15.23 11.22 1.90
N ASN A 144 15.43 11.86 0.76
CA ASN A 144 15.49 11.20 -0.55
C ASN A 144 16.62 10.16 -0.61
N ILE A 145 17.79 10.48 -0.04
CA ILE A 145 18.92 9.57 0.03
C ILE A 145 18.63 8.38 0.92
N LEU A 146 18.08 8.61 2.11
CA LEU A 146 17.72 7.54 3.03
C LEU A 146 16.72 6.60 2.36
N HIS A 147 15.69 7.14 1.72
CA HIS A 147 14.69 6.34 1.02
C HIS A 147 15.24 5.59 -0.19
N HIS A 148 16.14 6.20 -0.96
CA HIS A 148 16.80 5.54 -2.09
C HIS A 148 17.71 4.42 -1.59
N ALA A 149 18.55 4.68 -0.58
CA ALA A 149 19.44 3.70 0.02
C ALA A 149 18.65 2.54 0.64
N GLY A 150 17.53 2.81 1.31
CA GLY A 150 16.66 1.77 1.85
C GLY A 150 16.04 0.91 0.74
N ASN A 151 15.60 1.52 -0.37
CA ASN A 151 15.10 0.76 -1.51
C ASN A 151 16.20 -0.08 -2.18
N LEU A 152 17.44 0.42 -2.23
CA LEU A 152 18.59 -0.32 -2.72
C LEU A 152 18.98 -1.46 -1.78
N SER A 153 18.82 -1.33 -0.46
CA SER A 153 19.25 -2.36 0.49
C SER A 153 18.29 -3.54 0.62
N ILE A 154 17.02 -3.40 0.23
CA ILE A 154 16.05 -4.52 0.25
C ILE A 154 16.52 -5.64 -0.71
N PRO A 155 16.71 -6.88 -0.22
CA PRO A 155 16.95 -8.05 -1.05
C PRO A 155 15.82 -8.29 -2.06
N LYS A 156 16.18 -8.70 -3.28
CA LYS A 156 15.25 -8.93 -4.41
C LYS A 156 14.12 -9.89 -4.03
N TYR A 157 14.43 -10.95 -3.29
CA TYR A 157 13.42 -11.92 -2.85
C TYR A 157 12.39 -11.29 -1.88
N ARG A 158 12.80 -10.34 -1.03
CA ARG A 158 11.90 -9.59 -0.12
C ARG A 158 11.07 -8.52 -0.84
N LYS A 159 11.50 -8.07 -2.03
CA LYS A 159 10.71 -7.19 -2.92
C LYS A 159 9.59 -7.92 -3.63
N GLN A 160 9.63 -9.25 -3.70
CA GLN A 160 8.47 -9.99 -4.15
C GLN A 160 7.35 -9.68 -3.16
N SER A 161 6.28 -9.05 -3.66
CA SER A 161 5.07 -8.76 -2.89
C SER A 161 4.82 -9.95 -1.97
N VAL A 162 4.88 -9.71 -0.65
CA VAL A 162 4.66 -10.75 0.35
C VAL A 162 3.45 -11.53 -0.12
N VAL A 163 3.66 -12.83 -0.24
CA VAL A 163 2.76 -13.82 -0.80
C VAL A 163 1.56 -13.92 0.13
N THR A 164 0.78 -12.86 0.14
CA THR A 164 -0.62 -12.94 0.46
C THR A 164 -1.22 -13.53 -0.80
N THR A 165 -1.29 -14.86 -0.82
CA THR A 165 -2.30 -15.61 -1.59
C THR A 165 -3.73 -15.25 -1.15
N LYS A 166 -3.97 -14.05 -0.60
CA LYS A 166 -5.27 -13.42 -0.58
C LYS A 166 -5.54 -12.87 -1.99
N GLY A 167 -5.83 -13.76 -2.94
CA GLY A 167 -6.49 -13.32 -4.18
C GLY A 167 -6.07 -13.97 -5.50
N LYS A 168 -5.01 -14.78 -5.59
CA LYS A 168 -4.75 -15.51 -6.85
C LYS A 168 -5.68 -16.71 -6.95
N SER A 169 -6.68 -16.58 -7.82
CA SER A 169 -7.61 -17.65 -8.17
C SER A 169 -6.85 -18.94 -8.49
N ILE A 170 -7.25 -20.05 -7.85
CA ILE A 170 -6.75 -21.39 -8.20
C ILE A 170 -7.47 -21.97 -9.42
N TRP A 171 -8.53 -21.32 -9.90
CA TRP A 171 -9.39 -21.89 -10.94
C TRP A 171 -8.63 -22.07 -12.24
N ASN A 172 -8.69 -23.29 -12.75
CA ASN A 172 -8.14 -23.71 -14.03
C ASN A 172 -9.12 -24.68 -14.70
N GLN A 173 -8.80 -25.11 -15.93
CA GLN A 173 -9.66 -26.00 -16.71
C GLN A 173 -9.96 -27.33 -15.99
N ASP A 174 -8.99 -27.90 -15.27
CA ASP A 174 -9.16 -29.14 -14.51
C ASP A 174 -10.15 -28.99 -13.36
N ILE A 175 -10.04 -27.91 -12.58
CA ILE A 175 -10.96 -27.63 -11.46
C ILE A 175 -12.33 -27.27 -12.01
N ASN A 176 -12.43 -26.53 -13.12
CA ASN A 176 -13.70 -26.25 -13.79
C ASN A 176 -14.41 -27.54 -14.20
N ASN A 177 -13.68 -28.45 -14.86
CA ASN A 177 -14.19 -29.75 -15.28
C ASN A 177 -14.58 -30.63 -14.09
N ALA A 178 -13.75 -30.71 -13.06
CA ALA A 178 -14.05 -31.47 -11.85
C ALA A 178 -15.23 -30.89 -11.06
N SER A 179 -15.38 -29.56 -11.04
CA SER A 179 -16.48 -28.85 -10.42
C SER A 179 -17.79 -29.15 -11.13
N ARG A 180 -17.81 -29.09 -12.47
CA ARG A 180 -18.98 -29.46 -13.27
C ARG A 180 -19.39 -30.92 -13.02
N LYS A 181 -18.46 -31.87 -13.11
CA LYS A 181 -18.73 -33.29 -12.81
C LYS A 181 -19.24 -33.51 -11.39
N SER A 182 -18.69 -32.77 -10.41
CA SER A 182 -19.17 -32.83 -9.02
C SER A 182 -20.58 -32.27 -8.85
N LYS A 183 -20.98 -31.27 -9.63
CA LYS A 183 -22.35 -30.72 -9.62
C LYS A 183 -23.32 -31.67 -10.30
N GLU A 184 -22.96 -32.19 -11.48
CA GLU A 184 -23.76 -33.17 -12.22
C GLU A 184 -24.05 -34.41 -11.36
N ALA A 185 -23.03 -35.03 -10.77
CA ALA A 185 -23.21 -36.20 -9.90
C ALA A 185 -24.08 -35.90 -8.67
N PHE A 186 -24.00 -34.68 -8.13
CA PHE A 186 -24.89 -34.25 -7.05
C PHE A 186 -26.35 -34.14 -7.50
N TYR A 187 -26.61 -33.58 -8.68
CA TYR A 187 -27.97 -33.47 -9.21
C TYR A 187 -28.57 -34.83 -9.55
N ILE A 188 -27.77 -35.77 -10.09
CA ILE A 188 -28.20 -37.14 -10.38
C ILE A 188 -28.58 -37.87 -9.09
N TRP A 189 -27.69 -37.89 -8.08
CA TRP A 189 -27.99 -38.49 -6.78
C TRP A 189 -29.19 -37.82 -6.08
N LYS A 190 -29.40 -36.53 -6.28
CA LYS A 190 -30.56 -35.81 -5.70
C LYS A 190 -31.91 -36.30 -6.25
N GLN A 191 -31.95 -36.86 -7.47
CA GLN A 191 -33.18 -37.44 -8.03
C GLN A 191 -33.57 -38.75 -7.34
N ASP A 192 -32.58 -39.52 -6.88
CA ASP A 192 -32.78 -40.79 -6.18
C ASP A 192 -31.79 -40.92 -5.01
N MET A 193 -32.18 -40.36 -3.87
CA MET A 193 -31.30 -40.26 -2.70
C MET A 193 -31.07 -41.59 -1.99
N GLN A 194 -31.90 -42.61 -2.24
CA GLN A 194 -31.75 -43.94 -1.66
C GLN A 194 -30.73 -44.81 -2.42
N ASN A 195 -30.39 -44.43 -3.66
CA ASN A 195 -29.42 -45.13 -4.46
C ASN A 195 -27.98 -44.95 -3.94
N HIS A 196 -27.43 -46.02 -3.38
CA HIS A 196 -26.08 -46.06 -2.81
C HIS A 196 -24.96 -45.93 -3.85
N GLU A 197 -25.18 -46.39 -5.08
CA GLU A 197 -24.21 -46.28 -6.17
C GLU A 197 -24.03 -44.81 -6.58
N LEU A 198 -25.14 -44.11 -6.85
CA LEU A 198 -25.13 -42.67 -7.17
C LEU A 198 -24.52 -41.84 -6.05
N LYS A 199 -24.76 -42.22 -4.79
CA LYS A 199 -24.13 -41.58 -3.62
C LYS A 199 -22.61 -41.75 -3.64
N ASN A 200 -22.10 -42.95 -3.94
CA ASN A 200 -20.66 -43.24 -4.04
C ASN A 200 -20.01 -42.48 -5.20
N GLU A 201 -20.69 -42.38 -6.34
CA GLU A 201 -20.23 -41.59 -7.49
C GLU A 201 -20.12 -40.10 -7.17
N MET A 202 -21.15 -39.53 -6.55
CA MET A 202 -21.14 -38.13 -6.10
C MET A 202 -19.99 -37.88 -5.11
N GLN A 203 -19.79 -38.77 -4.14
CA GLN A 203 -18.68 -38.63 -3.18
C GLN A 203 -17.32 -38.69 -3.89
N THR A 204 -17.16 -39.60 -4.86
CA THR A 204 -15.94 -39.72 -5.66
C THR A 204 -15.69 -38.46 -6.49
N ALA A 205 -16.71 -37.89 -7.13
CA ALA A 205 -16.62 -36.64 -7.87
C ALA A 205 -16.20 -35.47 -6.97
N LYS A 206 -16.76 -35.37 -5.74
CA LYS A 206 -16.33 -34.39 -4.73
C LYS A 206 -14.87 -34.57 -4.32
N ARG A 207 -14.42 -35.82 -4.10
CA ARG A 207 -13.01 -36.12 -3.77
C ARG A 207 -12.07 -35.71 -4.91
N ARG A 208 -12.46 -35.96 -6.17
CA ARG A 208 -11.71 -35.53 -7.37
C ARG A 208 -11.57 -34.01 -7.45
N LEU A 209 -12.65 -33.26 -7.21
CA LEU A 209 -12.60 -31.78 -7.15
C LEU A 209 -11.62 -31.29 -6.07
N ARG A 210 -11.71 -31.81 -4.84
CA ARG A 210 -10.79 -31.45 -3.75
C ARG A 210 -9.33 -31.79 -4.10
N SER A 211 -9.10 -32.92 -4.77
CA SER A 211 -7.76 -33.31 -5.22
C SER A 211 -7.21 -32.35 -6.29
N ALA A 212 -8.03 -31.93 -7.26
CA ALA A 212 -7.65 -30.93 -8.26
C ALA A 212 -7.29 -29.58 -7.62
N GLN A 213 -8.08 -29.12 -6.65
CA GLN A 213 -7.80 -27.89 -5.89
C GLN A 213 -6.49 -27.98 -5.11
N ARG A 214 -6.23 -29.11 -4.43
CA ARG A 214 -4.96 -29.32 -3.70
C ARG A 214 -3.75 -29.30 -4.64
N ARG A 215 -3.84 -29.94 -5.81
CA ARG A 215 -2.77 -29.92 -6.82
C ARG A 215 -2.50 -28.49 -7.31
N ALA A 216 -3.53 -27.72 -7.62
CA ALA A 216 -3.36 -26.33 -8.05
C ALA A 216 -2.70 -25.47 -6.97
N HIS A 217 -3.11 -25.61 -5.70
CA HIS A 217 -2.45 -24.93 -4.58
C HIS A 217 -0.99 -25.35 -4.42
N ALA A 218 -0.68 -26.64 -4.55
CA ALA A 218 0.69 -27.14 -4.48
C ALA A 218 1.56 -26.56 -5.61
N SER A 219 1.06 -26.56 -6.85
CA SER A 219 1.75 -25.95 -8.01
C SER A 219 2.00 -24.45 -7.81
N GLN A 220 1.02 -23.70 -7.29
CA GLN A 220 1.21 -22.28 -6.96
C GLN A 220 2.33 -22.07 -5.92
N ARG A 221 2.38 -22.92 -4.88
CA ARG A 221 3.44 -22.87 -3.87
C ARG A 221 4.81 -23.20 -4.45
N ILE A 222 4.91 -24.21 -5.33
CA ILE A 222 6.16 -24.59 -5.99
C ILE A 222 6.66 -23.45 -6.88
N ALA A 223 5.81 -22.91 -7.76
CA ALA A 223 6.16 -21.81 -8.65
C ALA A 223 6.62 -20.56 -7.88
N LEU A 224 6.01 -20.30 -6.72
CA LEU A 224 6.46 -19.26 -5.82
C LEU A 224 7.85 -19.55 -5.25
N THR A 225 8.07 -20.75 -4.72
CA THR A 225 9.37 -21.16 -4.18
C THR A 225 10.46 -21.01 -5.24
N GLU A 226 10.20 -21.46 -6.48
CA GLU A 226 11.10 -21.27 -7.62
C GLU A 226 11.41 -19.80 -7.88
N LYS A 227 10.38 -18.94 -7.83
CA LYS A 227 10.56 -17.49 -8.02
C LYS A 227 11.43 -16.88 -6.93
N ILE A 228 11.24 -17.30 -5.68
CA ILE A 228 12.06 -16.87 -4.53
C ILE A 228 13.50 -17.33 -4.76
N MET A 229 13.72 -18.62 -5.03
CA MET A 229 15.04 -19.21 -5.25
C MET A 229 15.79 -18.53 -6.41
N LYS A 230 15.14 -18.33 -7.56
CA LYS A 230 15.72 -17.62 -8.71
C LYS A 230 16.11 -16.19 -8.38
N SER A 231 15.29 -15.49 -7.59
CA SER A 231 15.60 -14.12 -7.19
C SER A 231 16.79 -14.08 -6.24
N SER A 232 16.86 -15.03 -5.31
CA SER A 232 17.98 -15.20 -4.38
C SER A 232 19.29 -15.57 -5.08
N GLN A 233 19.28 -16.41 -6.13
CA GLN A 233 20.49 -16.73 -6.91
C GLN A 233 21.14 -15.50 -7.56
N SER A 234 20.32 -14.53 -7.99
CA SER A 234 20.79 -13.28 -8.58
C SER A 234 21.10 -12.19 -7.55
N ASP A 235 20.95 -12.49 -6.27
CA ASP A 235 21.10 -11.54 -5.17
C ASP A 235 22.45 -11.74 -4.49
N LYS A 236 23.31 -10.73 -4.58
CA LYS A 236 24.59 -10.71 -3.87
C LYS A 236 24.42 -10.31 -2.39
N LYS A 237 23.20 -9.95 -2.00
CA LYS A 237 22.84 -9.43 -0.68
C LYS A 237 22.59 -10.59 0.26
N LEU A 238 23.27 -10.59 1.40
CA LEU A 238 23.23 -11.70 2.34
C LEU A 238 21.84 -11.89 2.95
N PHE A 239 21.52 -13.14 3.28
CA PHE A 239 20.48 -13.43 4.25
C PHE A 239 21.01 -13.03 5.62
N HIS A 240 20.67 -11.84 6.12
CA HIS A 240 20.80 -11.63 7.55
C HIS A 240 19.84 -12.57 8.29
N LYS A 241 20.43 -13.37 9.18
CA LYS A 241 19.77 -14.27 10.13
C LYS A 241 18.75 -13.55 10.99
#